data_AF-A0A8J3LZS4-F1
#
_entry.id   AF-A0A8J3LZS4-F1
#
_cell.length_a   1.000
_cell.length_b   1.000
_cell.length_c   1.000
_cell.angle_alpha   90.00
_cell.angle_beta   90.00
_cell.angle_gamma   90.00
#
_symmetry.space_group_name_H-M   'P 1'
#
loop_
_entity.id
_entity.type
_entity.pdbx_description
1 polymer ?
#
loop_
_entity_poly.entity_id
_entity_poly.type
_entity_poly.pdbx_seq_one_letter_code
_entity_poly.pdbx_strand_id
1 'polypeptide(L)'
;MTIRRTLATASATLLLLASLTACFGIPTPGGNTGGDTGGDTDTIDLSGTSWSGVDSDGDSWGLEFQGDGTVGLTYNGDSYDDASDTWTVSGDTLAIHVAFTDGAVDMTGPVAEDSIDLDGTYTGGTFTLTITQD
;
A
#
# COMPACT_ATOMS: atom_id res chain seq x y z
N MET A 1 -16.49 -2.66 -21.83
CA MET A 1 -15.25 -1.85 -21.86
C MET A 1 -14.13 -2.82 -22.22
N THR A 2 -13.31 -2.54 -23.24
CA THR A 2 -12.27 -3.50 -23.70
C THR A 2 -10.91 -2.90 -23.40
N ILE A 3 -10.22 -3.45 -22.41
CA ILE A 3 -8.95 -2.93 -21.89
C ILE A 3 -7.81 -3.47 -22.76
N ARG A 4 -6.97 -2.58 -23.30
CA ARG A 4 -5.74 -2.93 -24.03
C ARG A 4 -4.57 -2.19 -23.37
N ARG A 5 -3.75 -2.89 -22.59
CA ARG A 5 -2.62 -2.31 -21.84
C ARG A 5 -1.31 -2.46 -22.63
N THR A 6 -0.52 -1.39 -22.67
CA THR A 6 0.83 -1.36 -23.27
C THR A 6 1.86 -1.59 -22.17
N LEU A 7 2.62 -2.70 -22.26
CA LEU A 7 3.75 -2.96 -21.38
C LEU A 7 4.80 -1.85 -21.56
N ALA A 8 5.00 -1.01 -20.54
CA ALA A 8 6.10 -0.06 -20.49
C ALA A 8 7.22 -0.64 -19.62
N THR A 9 8.27 -1.17 -20.25
CA THR A 9 9.46 -1.65 -19.56
C THR A 9 10.24 -0.45 -19.01
N ALA A 10 10.11 -0.15 -17.72
CA ALA A 10 10.91 0.88 -17.05
C ALA A 10 12.08 0.24 -16.29
N SER A 11 13.30 0.65 -16.64
CA SER A 11 14.54 0.15 -16.07
C SER A 11 14.75 0.66 -14.64
N ALA A 12 14.90 -0.26 -13.68
CA ALA A 12 15.25 0.05 -12.30
C ALA A 12 16.67 0.62 -12.20
N THR A 13 16.81 1.84 -11.69
CA THR A 13 18.12 2.44 -11.36
C THR A 13 18.31 2.38 -9.85
N LEU A 14 19.14 1.45 -9.40
CA LEU A 14 19.51 1.24 -7.99
C LEU A 14 20.50 2.33 -7.55
N LEU A 15 20.14 3.17 -6.58
CA LEU A 15 21.06 4.12 -5.94
C LEU A 15 21.33 3.69 -4.49
N LEU A 16 22.43 2.97 -4.29
CA LEU A 16 23.07 2.81 -2.99
C LEU A 16 23.73 4.14 -2.58
N LEU A 17 23.37 4.69 -1.43
CA LEU A 17 24.25 5.57 -0.66
C LEU A 17 24.27 5.14 0.81
N ALA A 18 25.37 4.50 1.18
CA ALA A 18 25.80 4.30 2.56
C ALA A 18 26.65 5.50 2.99
N SER A 19 26.43 6.01 4.20
CA SER A 19 27.47 6.69 4.97
C SER A 19 27.23 6.55 6.46
N LEU A 20 28.05 5.69 7.08
CA LEU A 20 28.28 5.61 8.52
C LEU A 20 28.82 6.94 9.05
N THR A 21 28.34 7.38 10.21
CA THR A 21 29.12 8.24 11.11
C THR A 21 28.97 7.71 12.52
N ALA A 22 30.09 7.26 13.10
CA ALA A 22 30.18 6.73 14.45
C ALA A 22 30.96 7.68 15.36
N CYS A 23 30.56 7.66 16.64
CA CYS A 23 31.28 8.00 17.88
C CYS A 23 31.63 9.46 18.19
N PHE A 24 31.15 9.95 19.35
CA PHE A 24 31.88 10.24 20.60
C PHE A 24 30.87 10.93 21.56
N GLY A 25 30.45 10.35 22.70
CA GLY A 25 31.10 10.34 24.02
C GLY A 25 30.11 10.93 25.05
N ILE A 26 29.76 10.25 26.16
CA ILE A 26 30.22 10.50 27.54
C ILE A 26 29.38 9.57 28.46
N PRO A 27 29.94 8.88 29.48
CA PRO A 27 29.16 8.18 30.50
C PRO A 27 28.84 9.11 31.68
N THR A 28 27.55 9.20 32.06
CA THR A 28 27.12 9.69 33.38
C THR A 28 26.15 8.68 34.00
N PRO A 29 26.43 8.15 35.21
CA PRO A 29 25.48 7.30 35.90
C PRO A 29 24.54 8.15 36.77
N GLY A 30 23.24 7.98 36.56
CA GLY A 30 22.20 8.37 37.51
C GLY A 30 21.13 9.30 36.94
N GLY A 31 19.87 8.89 37.07
CA GLY A 31 18.73 9.80 37.00
C GLY A 31 17.60 9.30 36.12
N ASN A 32 16.74 8.51 36.74
CA ASN A 32 15.43 8.06 36.26
C ASN A 32 14.57 9.20 35.65
N THR A 33 13.69 8.82 34.72
CA THR A 33 12.42 9.48 34.28
C THR A 33 12.44 10.09 32.88
N GLY A 34 11.87 9.34 31.94
CA GLY A 34 11.45 9.82 30.63
C GLY A 34 10.92 8.64 29.85
N GLY A 35 9.59 8.49 29.80
CA GLY A 35 8.92 7.31 29.28
C GLY A 35 9.35 7.00 27.85
N ASP A 36 10.00 5.86 27.69
CA ASP A 36 10.09 5.16 26.42
C ASP A 36 9.13 3.97 26.52
N THR A 37 7.85 4.26 26.32
CA THR A 37 6.99 3.29 25.65
C THR A 37 6.94 3.80 24.22
N GLY A 38 8.05 3.62 23.50
CA GLY A 38 8.02 3.53 22.05
C GLY A 38 6.87 2.59 21.74
N GLY A 39 5.77 3.18 21.26
CA GLY A 39 4.64 2.43 20.78
C GLY A 39 5.20 1.59 19.65
N ASP A 40 5.32 0.30 19.89
CA ASP A 40 5.31 -0.70 18.84
C ASP A 40 3.93 -0.54 18.20
N THR A 41 3.79 0.43 17.29
CA THR A 41 2.73 0.36 16.30
C THR A 41 3.15 -0.81 15.45
N ASP A 42 2.74 -2.01 15.86
CA ASP A 42 2.76 -3.22 15.04
C ASP A 42 2.17 -2.79 13.70
N THR A 43 3.06 -2.45 12.76
CA THR A 43 2.64 -2.01 11.44
C THR A 43 2.14 -3.26 10.78
N ILE A 44 0.83 -3.32 10.54
CA ILE A 44 0.20 -4.47 9.91
C ILE A 44 0.91 -4.69 8.57
N ASP A 45 1.60 -5.82 8.47
CA ASP A 45 2.30 -6.23 7.26
C ASP A 45 1.29 -6.88 6.31
N LEU A 46 0.95 -6.16 5.24
CA LEU A 46 0.06 -6.65 4.20
C LEU A 46 0.82 -7.45 3.13
N SER A 47 2.15 -7.54 3.18
CA SER A 47 2.91 -8.19 2.11
C SER A 47 2.58 -9.69 1.99
N GLY A 48 2.35 -10.14 0.76
CA GLY A 48 1.95 -11.51 0.44
C GLY A 48 0.50 -11.85 0.81
N THR A 49 -0.34 -10.87 1.12
CA THR A 49 -1.75 -11.09 1.45
C THR A 49 -2.67 -10.78 0.26
N SER A 50 -3.82 -11.46 0.23
CA SER A 50 -4.89 -11.23 -0.75
C SER A 50 -6.16 -10.78 -0.02
N TRP A 51 -6.83 -9.80 -0.61
CA TRP A 51 -8.01 -9.16 -0.04
C TRP A 51 -9.05 -8.96 -1.12
N SER A 52 -10.33 -9.12 -0.78
CA SER A 52 -11.42 -8.95 -1.74
C SER A 52 -12.60 -8.17 -1.14
N GLY A 53 -13.37 -7.52 -2.03
CA GLY A 53 -14.45 -6.63 -1.63
C GLY A 53 -15.34 -6.20 -2.80
N VAL A 54 -16.36 -5.41 -2.48
CA VAL A 54 -17.26 -4.77 -3.45
C VAL A 54 -17.32 -3.28 -3.11
N ASP A 55 -17.15 -2.42 -4.12
CA ASP A 55 -17.23 -0.98 -3.91
C ASP A 55 -18.67 -0.45 -3.85
N SER A 56 -18.82 0.84 -3.58
CA SER A 56 -20.12 1.53 -3.51
C SER A 56 -20.89 1.54 -4.84
N ASP A 57 -20.22 1.29 -5.97
CA ASP A 57 -20.82 1.25 -7.30
C ASP A 57 -21.22 -0.19 -7.71
N GLY A 58 -20.82 -1.18 -6.91
CA GLY A 58 -21.17 -2.58 -7.08
C GLY A 58 -20.14 -3.40 -7.88
N ASP A 59 -18.96 -2.83 -8.14
CA ASP A 59 -17.88 -3.54 -8.82
C ASP A 59 -17.10 -4.41 -7.84
N SER A 60 -16.68 -5.60 -8.28
CA SER A 60 -15.89 -6.51 -7.45
C SER A 60 -14.39 -6.24 -7.59
N TRP A 61 -13.71 -6.22 -6.45
CA TRP A 61 -12.27 -5.97 -6.33
C TRP A 61 -11.59 -7.14 -5.63
N GLY A 62 -10.40 -7.49 -6.12
CA GLY A 62 -9.43 -8.36 -5.49
C GLY A 62 -8.05 -7.70 -5.57
N LEU A 63 -7.33 -7.65 -4.46
CA LEU A 63 -6.05 -6.99 -4.31
C LEU A 63 -5.05 -7.96 -3.71
N GLU A 64 -3.97 -8.24 -4.42
CA GLU A 64 -2.80 -8.97 -3.92
C GLU A 64 -1.69 -7.96 -3.60
N PHE A 65 -1.40 -7.76 -2.32
CA PHE A 65 -0.34 -6.87 -1.87
C PHE A 65 1.01 -7.57 -1.96
N GLN A 66 1.74 -7.38 -3.05
CA GLN A 66 2.98 -8.10 -3.31
C GLN A 66 4.15 -7.52 -2.50
N GLY A 67 5.10 -8.37 -2.11
CA GLY A 67 6.23 -7.98 -1.24
C GLY A 67 7.25 -7.02 -1.87
N ASP A 68 7.12 -6.73 -3.17
CA ASP A 68 7.93 -5.73 -3.87
C ASP A 68 7.26 -4.34 -3.94
N GLY A 69 6.08 -4.19 -3.31
CA GLY A 69 5.31 -2.95 -3.29
C GLY A 69 4.34 -2.79 -4.48
N THR A 70 4.18 -3.82 -5.31
CA THR A 70 3.19 -3.84 -6.39
C THR A 70 1.85 -4.47 -5.96
N VAL A 71 0.79 -4.19 -6.71
CA VAL A 71 -0.54 -4.75 -6.47
C VAL A 71 -0.98 -5.61 -7.64
N GLY A 72 -1.26 -6.88 -7.37
CA GLY A 72 -2.06 -7.71 -8.28
C GLY A 72 -3.54 -7.31 -8.17
N LEU A 73 -4.19 -7.00 -9.28
CA LEU A 73 -5.59 -6.57 -9.31
C LEU A 73 -6.47 -7.65 -9.95
N THR A 74 -7.58 -7.99 -9.30
CA THR A 74 -8.73 -8.61 -9.96
C THR A 74 -9.90 -7.62 -9.91
N TYR A 75 -10.42 -7.23 -11.07
CA TYR A 75 -11.52 -6.28 -11.18
C TYR A 75 -12.64 -6.87 -12.04
N ASN A 76 -13.82 -7.04 -11.46
CA ASN A 76 -14.98 -7.64 -12.12
C ASN A 76 -14.70 -9.01 -12.78
N GLY A 77 -13.80 -9.79 -12.18
CA GLY A 77 -13.43 -11.14 -12.62
C GLY A 77 -12.26 -11.20 -13.61
N ASP A 78 -11.75 -10.07 -14.09
CA ASP A 78 -10.53 -10.01 -14.89
C ASP A 78 -9.32 -9.69 -14.01
N SER A 79 -8.20 -10.39 -14.21
CA SER A 79 -6.97 -10.21 -13.43
C SER A 79 -5.88 -9.47 -14.22
N TYR A 80 -5.14 -8.63 -13.51
CA TYR A 80 -4.10 -7.75 -14.00
C TYR A 80 -2.94 -7.72 -13.01
N ASP A 81 -1.72 -7.64 -13.53
CA ASP A 81 -0.49 -7.54 -12.74
C ASP A 81 0.43 -6.59 -13.50
N ASP A 82 0.46 -5.33 -13.07
CA ASP A 82 1.22 -4.26 -13.71
C ASP A 82 2.14 -3.60 -12.68
N ALA A 83 3.41 -3.41 -13.02
CA ALA A 83 4.39 -2.81 -12.12
C ALA A 83 4.08 -1.32 -11.82
N SER A 84 3.17 -0.69 -12.56
CA SER A 84 2.65 0.64 -12.20
C SER A 84 1.62 0.60 -11.07
N ASP A 85 1.01 -0.55 -10.80
CA ASP A 85 0.02 -0.71 -9.75
C ASP A 85 0.77 -0.94 -8.43
N THR A 86 0.65 -0.02 -7.48
CA THR A 86 1.53 0.04 -6.30
C THR A 86 0.75 0.24 -5.01
N TRP A 87 1.35 -0.18 -3.90
CA TRP A 87 0.82 0.06 -2.56
C TRP A 87 1.93 0.46 -1.58
N THR A 88 1.53 1.13 -0.50
CA THR A 88 2.39 1.44 0.63
C THR A 88 1.57 1.61 1.90
N VAL A 89 2.18 1.30 3.04
CA VAL A 89 1.62 1.58 4.37
C VAL A 89 2.53 2.60 5.05
N SER A 90 1.95 3.70 5.53
CA SER A 90 2.64 4.75 6.26
C SER A 90 1.91 5.01 7.58
N GLY A 91 2.48 4.53 8.69
CA GLY A 91 1.74 4.44 9.96
C GLY A 91 0.57 3.48 9.80
N ASP A 92 -0.63 3.92 10.17
CA ASP A 92 -1.85 3.11 10.06
C ASP A 92 -2.62 3.36 8.74
N THR A 93 -2.01 4.01 7.75
CA THR A 93 -2.69 4.38 6.49
C THR A 93 -2.14 3.60 5.31
N LEU A 94 -3.04 2.88 4.62
CA LEU A 94 -2.80 2.27 3.33
C LEU A 94 -3.05 3.30 2.22
N ALA A 95 -2.16 3.31 1.24
CA ALA A 95 -2.35 4.00 -0.03
C ALA A 95 -2.10 3.02 -1.18
N ILE A 96 -3.00 3.00 -2.15
CA ILE A 96 -2.94 2.15 -3.34
C ILE A 96 -3.10 3.03 -4.57
N HIS A 97 -2.29 2.77 -5.59
CA HIS A 97 -2.40 3.37 -6.90
C HIS A 97 -2.59 2.28 -7.94
N VAL A 98 -3.61 2.40 -8.79
CA VAL A 98 -3.87 1.50 -9.92
C VAL A 98 -3.97 2.31 -11.20
N ALA A 99 -3.15 1.99 -12.18
CA ALA A 99 -3.14 2.66 -13.47
C ALA A 99 -4.12 2.01 -14.45
N PHE A 100 -5.17 2.73 -14.85
CA PHE A 100 -6.00 2.37 -15.99
C PHE A 100 -5.69 3.24 -17.20
N THR A 101 -6.05 2.75 -18.39
CA THR A 101 -5.82 3.45 -19.66
C THR A 101 -6.56 4.78 -19.78
N ASP A 102 -7.66 4.92 -19.06
CA ASP A 102 -8.55 6.08 -19.02
C ASP A 102 -8.34 6.95 -17.78
N GLY A 103 -7.40 6.59 -16.90
CA GLY A 103 -7.03 7.35 -15.71
C GLY A 103 -6.53 6.45 -14.59
N ALA A 104 -5.82 7.03 -13.63
CA ALA A 104 -5.49 6.30 -12.42
C ALA A 104 -6.68 6.28 -11.46
N VAL A 105 -6.69 5.25 -10.62
CA VAL A 105 -7.50 5.15 -9.41
C VAL A 105 -6.53 5.18 -8.22
N ASP A 106 -6.75 6.10 -7.30
CA ASP A 106 -6.03 6.19 -6.04
C ASP A 106 -6.98 5.83 -4.90
N MET A 107 -6.58 4.92 -4.02
CA MET A 107 -7.37 4.50 -2.86
C MET A 107 -6.58 4.71 -1.58
N THR A 108 -7.23 5.17 -0.52
CA THR A 108 -6.58 5.32 0.80
C THR A 108 -7.53 5.03 1.94
N GLY A 109 -7.01 4.50 3.04
CA GLY A 109 -7.79 4.22 4.24
C GLY A 109 -6.96 3.65 5.38
N PRO A 110 -7.56 3.53 6.58
CA PRO A 110 -6.88 2.94 7.72
C PRO A 110 -6.68 1.43 7.55
N VAL A 111 -5.49 0.91 7.87
CA VAL A 111 -5.25 -0.53 7.92
C VAL A 111 -5.88 -1.11 9.19
N ALA A 112 -6.52 -2.27 9.07
CA ALA A 112 -7.01 -3.06 10.19
C ALA A 112 -6.92 -4.55 9.85
N GLU A 113 -6.87 -5.41 10.88
CA GLU A 113 -6.56 -6.85 10.73
C GLU A 113 -7.63 -7.61 9.94
N ASP A 114 -8.92 -7.30 10.14
CA ASP A 114 -10.03 -8.09 9.59
C ASP A 114 -10.67 -7.46 8.35
N SER A 115 -10.61 -6.13 8.25
CA SER A 115 -11.35 -5.35 7.25
C SER A 115 -10.69 -4.00 7.04
N ILE A 116 -10.48 -3.59 5.79
CA ILE A 116 -9.92 -2.29 5.43
C ILE A 116 -10.98 -1.51 4.65
N ASP A 117 -11.33 -0.33 5.13
CA ASP A 117 -12.22 0.60 4.46
C ASP A 117 -11.39 1.65 3.71
N LEU A 118 -11.60 1.76 2.40
CA LEU A 118 -10.85 2.62 1.49
C LEU A 118 -11.77 3.65 0.85
N ASP A 119 -11.28 4.89 0.75
CA ASP A 119 -11.82 5.93 -0.10
C ASP A 119 -11.05 5.94 -1.43
N GLY A 120 -11.75 5.63 -2.52
CA GLY A 120 -11.23 5.63 -3.88
C GLY A 120 -11.53 6.94 -4.62
N THR A 121 -10.56 7.45 -5.38
CA THR A 121 -10.68 8.64 -6.23
C THR A 121 -10.16 8.35 -7.63
N TYR A 122 -10.87 8.85 -8.63
CA TYR A 122 -10.48 8.80 -10.04
C TYR A 122 -10.93 10.07 -10.75
N THR A 123 -10.55 10.26 -12.02
CA THR A 123 -10.88 11.50 -12.75
C THR A 123 -12.39 11.77 -12.85
N GLY A 124 -13.21 10.73 -12.79
CA GLY A 124 -14.67 10.82 -12.94
C GLY A 124 -15.47 10.88 -11.64
N GLY A 125 -14.84 10.68 -10.47
CA GLY A 125 -15.58 10.61 -9.21
C GLY A 125 -14.81 9.98 -8.05
N THR A 126 -15.57 9.57 -7.06
CA THR A 126 -15.09 8.90 -5.84
C THR A 126 -15.98 7.72 -5.52
N PHE A 127 -15.43 6.68 -4.91
CA PHE A 127 -16.15 5.51 -4.41
C PHE A 127 -15.60 5.10 -3.05
N THR A 128 -16.32 4.25 -2.32
CA THR A 128 -15.79 3.58 -1.12
C THR A 128 -15.63 2.10 -1.40
N LEU A 129 -14.58 1.48 -0.87
CA LEU A 129 -14.32 0.04 -1.01
C LEU A 129 -14.00 -0.55 0.37
N THR A 130 -14.77 -1.54 0.79
CA THR A 130 -14.44 -2.36 1.96
C THR A 130 -13.89 -3.69 1.47
N ILE A 131 -12.66 -4.02 1.90
CA ILE A 131 -12.02 -5.31 1.59
C ILE A 131 -11.79 -6.13 2.87
N THR A 132 -11.90 -7.44 2.74
CA THR A 132 -11.57 -8.43 3.78
C THR A 132 -10.52 -9.40 3.26
N GLN A 133 -9.67 -9.91 4.14
CA GLN A 133 -8.65 -10.87 3.78
C GLN A 133 -9.28 -12.21 3.33
N ASP A 134 -8.73 -12.82 2.28
CA ASP A 134 -9.18 -14.11 1.74
C ASP A 134 -8.73 -15.34 2.56
#